data_AF-A0A2W6HYI9-F1
#
_entry.id   AF-A0A2W6HYI9-F1
#
_cell.length_a   1.000
_cell.length_b   1.000
_cell.length_c   1.000
_cell.angle_alpha   90.00
_cell.angle_beta   90.00
_cell.angle_gamma   90.00
#
_symmetry.space_group_name_H-M   'P 1'
#
loop_
_entity.id
_entity.type
_entity.pdbx_description
1 polymer ?
#
loop_
_entity_poly.entity_id
_entity_poly.type
_entity_poly.pdbx_seq_one_letter_code
_entity_poly.pdbx_strand_id
1 'polypeptide(L)' 'MSRAKQIRQWLAENPGWHFAADVCDGMEIAAADDRAKHARSLSNMVTLGLLDGVGRRRFMKYRANRNAYYRPTEGNA' A
#
# COMPACT_ATOMS: atom_id res chain seq x y z
N MET A 1 11.78 -8.49 -5.15
CA MET A 1 11.27 -7.13 -4.83
C MET A 1 10.32 -7.22 -3.65
N SER A 2 10.34 -6.29 -2.67
CA SER A 2 9.48 -6.41 -1.47
C SER A 2 8.04 -5.99 -1.76
N ARG A 3 7.08 -6.57 -1.02
CA ARG A 3 5.64 -6.27 -1.13
C ARG A 3 5.31 -4.78 -1.02
N ALA A 4 5.91 -4.11 -0.04
CA ALA A 4 5.71 -2.69 0.17
C ALA A 4 6.28 -1.84 -0.98
N LYS A 5 7.34 -2.31 -1.65
CA LYS A 5 7.86 -1.65 -2.85
C LYS A 5 6.89 -1.83 -4.03
N GLN A 6 6.34 -3.04 -4.22
CA GLN A 6 5.36 -3.31 -5.29
C GLN A 6 4.08 -2.48 -5.11
N ILE A 7 3.52 -2.43 -3.90
CA ILE A 7 2.33 -1.63 -3.58
C ILE A 7 2.57 -0.13 -3.88
N ARG A 8 3.72 0.43 -3.45
CA ARG A 8 4.03 1.83 -3.73
C ARG A 8 4.22 2.11 -5.20
N GLN A 9 4.89 1.21 -5.93
CA GLN A 9 5.07 1.34 -7.37
C GLN A 9 3.71 1.35 -8.07
N TRP A 10 2.85 0.38 -7.76
CA TRP A 10 1.53 0.30 -8.37
C TRP A 10 0.70 1.56 -8.10
N LEU A 11 0.69 2.07 -6.87
CA LEU A 11 -0.03 3.30 -6.52
C LEU A 11 0.58 4.58 -7.13
N ALA A 12 1.87 4.55 -7.49
CA ALA A 12 2.52 5.65 -8.20
C ALA A 12 2.16 5.63 -9.69
N GLU A 13 2.07 4.43 -10.29
CA GLU A 13 1.65 4.22 -11.68
C GLU A 13 0.14 4.41 -11.88
N ASN A 14 -0.65 4.20 -10.83
CA ASN A 14 -2.11 4.33 -10.84
C ASN A 14 -2.55 5.45 -9.89
N PRO A 15 -2.43 6.73 -10.27
CA PRO A 15 -2.77 7.84 -9.39
C PRO A 15 -4.27 7.86 -9.10
N GLY A 16 -4.64 8.06 -7.84
CA GLY A 16 -6.02 8.09 -7.41
C GLY A 16 -6.25 7.32 -6.10
N TRP A 17 -7.51 7.23 -5.70
CA TRP A 17 -7.94 6.49 -4.52
C TRP A 17 -8.44 5.10 -4.92
N HIS A 18 -7.80 4.06 -4.40
CA HIS A 18 -8.06 2.67 -4.76
C HIS A 18 -8.44 1.83 -3.55
N PHE A 19 -9.34 0.88 -3.71
CA PHE A 19 -9.58 -0.14 -2.69
C PHE A 19 -8.43 -1.15 -2.67
N ALA A 20 -8.31 -1.90 -1.57
CA ALA A 20 -7.33 -2.99 -1.51
C ALA A 20 -7.57 -4.06 -2.58
N ALA A 21 -8.84 -4.27 -2.97
CA ALA A 21 -9.20 -5.18 -4.06
C ALA A 21 -8.61 -4.70 -5.39
N ASP A 22 -8.85 -3.45 -5.77
CA ASP A 22 -8.32 -2.86 -7.01
C ASP A 22 -6.79 -2.95 -7.09
N VAL A 23 -6.10 -2.69 -5.97
CA VAL A 23 -4.64 -2.84 -5.89
C VAL A 23 -4.21 -4.30 -6.11
N CYS A 24 -4.89 -5.26 -5.48
CA CYS A 24 -4.58 -6.68 -5.64
C CYS A 24 -4.90 -7.17 -7.06
N ASP A 25 -6.00 -6.71 -7.65
CA ASP A 25 -6.43 -7.04 -9.00
C ASP A 25 -5.41 -6.49 -10.02
N GLY A 26 -5.02 -5.23 -9.89
CA GLY A 26 -4.02 -4.60 -10.75
C GLY A 26 -2.60 -5.14 -10.56
N MET A 27 -2.33 -5.87 -9.47
CA MET A 27 -1.09 -6.60 -9.22
C MET A 27 -1.21 -8.10 -9.55
N GLU A 28 -2.33 -8.54 -10.12
CA GLU A 28 -2.62 -9.93 -10.52
C GLU A 28 -2.52 -10.95 -9.38
N ILE A 29 -2.85 -10.54 -8.15
CA ILE A 29 -2.79 -11.42 -6.98
C ILE A 29 -4.06 -12.23 -6.90
N ALA A 30 -4.01 -13.50 -7.25
CA ALA A 30 -5.17 -14.39 -7.23
C ALA A 30 -5.43 -15.03 -5.85
N ALA A 31 -4.38 -15.43 -5.13
CA ALA A 31 -4.52 -16.20 -3.90
C ALA A 31 -5.11 -15.37 -2.74
N ALA A 32 -6.17 -15.86 -2.11
CA ALA A 32 -6.89 -15.16 -1.03
C ALA A 32 -5.97 -14.81 0.16
N ASP A 33 -5.08 -15.72 0.55
CA ASP A 33 -4.14 -15.50 1.65
C ASP A 33 -3.14 -14.38 1.32
N ASP A 34 -2.69 -14.30 0.07
CA ASP A 34 -1.79 -13.24 -0.35
C ASP A 34 -2.52 -11.90 -0.48
N ARG A 35 -3.78 -11.89 -0.95
CA ARG A 35 -4.61 -10.68 -0.90
C ARG A 35 -4.77 -10.15 0.53
N ALA A 36 -5.01 -11.02 1.50
CA ALA A 36 -5.10 -10.64 2.91
C ALA A 36 -3.78 -10.03 3.42
N LYS A 37 -2.63 -10.61 3.04
CA LYS A 37 -1.31 -10.04 3.36
C LYS A 37 -1.08 -8.68 2.72
N HIS A 38 -1.55 -8.44 1.49
CA HIS A 38 -1.45 -7.14 0.81
C HIS A 38 -2.35 -6.10 1.46
N ALA A 39 -3.60 -6.44 1.78
CA ALA A 39 -4.53 -5.57 2.51
C ALA A 39 -3.99 -5.18 3.89
N ARG A 40 -3.35 -6.12 4.62
CA ARG A 40 -2.65 -5.85 5.87
C ARG A 40 -1.48 -4.88 5.65
N SER A 41 -0.67 -5.10 4.62
CA SER A 41 0.46 -4.24 4.29
C SER A 41 0.02 -2.81 3.93
N LEU A 42 -1.05 -2.64 3.16
CA LEU A 42 -1.64 -1.33 2.86
C LEU A 42 -2.01 -0.57 4.14
N SER A 43 -2.72 -1.23 5.05
CA SER A 43 -3.11 -0.62 6.34
C SER A 43 -1.88 -0.25 7.19
N ASN A 44 -0.89 -1.13 7.28
CA ASN A 44 0.34 -0.84 8.02
C ASN A 44 1.11 0.34 7.41
N MET A 45 1.16 0.43 6.08
CA MET A 45 1.85 1.52 5.38
C MET A 45 1.16 2.87 5.57
N VAL A 46 -0.18 2.90 5.73
CA VAL A 46 -0.91 4.10 6.14
C VAL A 46 -0.53 4.50 7.57
N THR A 47 -0.50 3.55 8.52
CA THR A 47 -0.09 3.82 9.90
C THR A 47 1.34 4.38 9.98
N LEU A 48 2.22 3.94 9.09
CA LEU A 48 3.60 4.42 8.99
C LEU A 48 3.75 5.73 8.20
N GLY A 49 2.66 6.30 7.67
CA GLY A 49 2.69 7.53 6.87
C GLY A 49 3.27 7.38 5.46
N LEU A 50 3.48 6.14 4.99
CA LEU A 50 4.01 5.86 3.65
C LEU A 50 2.94 5.97 2.55
N LEU A 51 1.67 5.80 2.91
CA LEU A 51 0.50 5.94 2.05
C LEU A 51 -0.54 6.81 2.76
N ASP A 52 -1.42 7.44 2.00
CA ASP A 52 -2.61 8.05 2.58
C ASP A 52 -3.74 7.01 2.58
N GLY A 53 -4.54 7.01 3.65
CA GLY A 53 -5.70 6.15 3.78
C GLY A 53 -6.93 6.94 4.23
N VAL A 54 -8.09 6.69 3.61
CA VAL A 54 -9.37 7.33 3.98
C VAL A 54 -10.51 6.32 4.04
N GLY A 55 -11.51 6.60 4.88
CA GLY A 55 -12.73 5.82 4.98
C GLY A 55 -12.77 4.88 6.19
N ARG A 56 -13.84 4.07 6.26
CA ARG A 56 -14.07 3.09 7.32
C ARG A 56 -13.41 1.76 6.95
N ARG A 57 -13.12 0.90 7.93
CA ARG A 57 -12.37 -0.36 7.76
C ARG A 57 -12.72 -1.18 6.50
N ARG A 58 -14.00 -1.33 6.17
CA ARG A 58 -14.47 -2.13 5.01
C ARG A 58 -14.40 -1.38 3.67
N PHE A 59 -14.36 -0.06 3.70
CA PHE A 59 -14.38 0.83 2.53
C PHE A 59 -13.15 1.73 2.49
N MET A 60 -12.05 1.25 3.08
CA MET A 60 -10.81 2.01 3.16
C MET A 60 -10.20 2.11 1.76
N LYS A 61 -9.85 3.32 1.37
CA LYS A 61 -9.16 3.62 0.13
C LYS A 61 -7.75 4.08 0.42
N TYR A 62 -6.85 3.77 -0.50
CA TYR A 62 -5.43 4.01 -0.40
C TYR A 62 -4.96 4.82 -1.61
N ARG A 63 -3.98 5.70 -1.40
CA ARG A 63 -3.25 6.36 -2.48
C ARG A 63 -1.77 6.52 -2.10
N ALA A 64 -0.94 6.78 -3.10
CA ALA A 64 0.43 7.23 -2.86
C ALA A 64 0.43 8.54 -2.05
N ASN A 65 1.16 8.58 -0.94
CA ASN A 65 1.35 9.82 -0.19
C ASN A 65 2.43 10.67 -0.87
N ARG A 66 2.06 11.87 -1.31
CA ARG A 66 2.96 12.84 -1.97
C ARG A 66 4.05 13.36 -1.04
N ASN A 67 3.81 13.31 0.27
CA ASN A 67 4.70 13.71 1.35
C ASN A 67 5.27 12.52 2.11
N ALA A 68 5.30 11.31 1.52
CA ALA A 68 5.96 10.17 2.12
C ALA A 68 7.46 10.48 2.29
N TYR A 69 7.83 11.10 3.41
CA TYR A 69 9.21 11.27 3.80
C TYR A 69 9.77 9.86 4.02
N TYR A 70 10.55 9.40 3.05
CA TYR A 70 11.47 8.29 3.26
C TYR A 70 12.45 8.76 4.34
N ARG A 71 12.19 8.39 5.61
CA ARG A 71 13.22 8.41 6.63
C ARG A 71 14.02 7.13 6.39
N PRO A 72 15.25 7.20 5.85
CA PRO A 72 16.10 6.03 5.85
C PRO A 72 16.23 5.65 7.33
N THR A 73 15.81 4.46 7.71
CA THR A 73 16.32 3.90 8.96
C THR A 73 17.81 3.70 8.71
N GLU A 74 18.61 4.68 9.12
CA GLU A 74 20.05 4.50 9.33
C GLU A 74 20.18 3.41 10.39
N GLY A 75 20.28 2.17 9.91
CA GLY A 75 20.72 1.03 10.67
C GLY A 75 22.20 0.87 10.40
N ASN A 76 23.00 1.17 11.44
CA ASN A 76 24.41 0.88 11.60
C ASN A 76 24.88 -0.37 10.85
N ALA A 77 25.98 -0.24 10.12
CA ALA A 77 26.97 -1.29 9.92
C ALA A 77 28.28 -0.82 10.57
#